data_AF-A0A7W6A069-F1
#
_entry.id   AF-A0A7W6A069-F1
#
_cell.length_a   1.000
_cell.length_b   1.000
_cell.length_c   1.000
_cell.angle_alpha   90.00
_cell.angle_beta   90.00
_cell.angle_gamma   90.00
#
_symmetry.space_group_name_H-M   'P 1'
#
loop_
_entity.id
_entity.type
_entity.pdbx_description
1 polymer ?
#
loop_
_entity_poly.entity_id
_entity_poly.type
_entity_poly.pdbx_seq_one_letter_code
_entity_poly.pdbx_strand_id
1 'polypeptide(L)'
;MSTNAMEVVLFRLANQPEDVARFRADPDTYLAEHKLDSSEVGALRAMDIEGMAAIPVNWMLMMGAYQALHGRPKQPEYLQRIRSHATRRPVSRKEEV
;
A
#
# COMPACT_ATOMS: atom_id res chain seq x y z
N MET A 1 7.14 -11.87 -7.93
CA MET A 1 7.25 -11.04 -6.72
C MET A 1 7.91 -9.74 -7.14
N SER A 2 7.28 -8.60 -6.88
CA SER A 2 7.91 -7.31 -7.16
C SER A 2 9.02 -7.09 -6.13
N THR A 3 10.14 -6.55 -6.60
CA THR A 3 11.39 -6.38 -5.84
C THR A 3 11.40 -5.06 -5.07
N ASN A 4 10.25 -4.64 -4.50
CA ASN A 4 10.16 -3.38 -3.78
C ASN A 4 10.05 -3.62 -2.26
N ALA A 5 11.00 -3.11 -1.48
CA ALA A 5 11.03 -3.26 -0.03
C ALA A 5 9.77 -2.68 0.63
N MET A 6 9.24 -1.59 0.08
CA MET A 6 7.99 -0.98 0.53
C MET A 6 6.78 -1.91 0.33
N GLU A 7 6.71 -2.65 -0.78
CA GLU A 7 5.63 -3.62 -0.99
C GLU A 7 5.68 -4.78 0.00
N VAL A 8 6.89 -5.23 0.36
CA VAL A 8 7.08 -6.26 1.39
C VAL A 8 6.54 -5.77 2.73
N VAL A 9 6.88 -4.54 3.13
CA VAL A 9 6.38 -3.94 4.37
C VAL A 9 4.86 -3.82 4.37
N LEU A 10 4.27 -3.30 3.30
CA LEU A 10 2.82 -3.16 3.18
C LEU A 10 2.11 -4.52 3.19
N PHE A 11 2.68 -5.53 2.53
CA PHE A 11 2.15 -6.88 2.58
C PHE A 11 2.16 -7.44 4.01
N ARG A 12 3.25 -7.24 4.75
CA ARG A 12 3.37 -7.68 6.15
C ARG A 12 2.35 -6.96 7.03
N LEU A 13 2.28 -5.63 6.98
CA LEU A 13 1.30 -4.84 7.72
C LEU A 13 -0.16 -5.21 7.39
N ALA A 14 -0.45 -5.58 6.14
CA ALA A 14 -1.79 -5.98 5.73
C ALA A 14 -2.20 -7.39 6.22
N ASN A 15 -1.25 -8.30 6.47
CA ASN A 15 -1.53 -9.71 6.70
C ASN A 15 -1.04 -10.25 8.07
N GLN A 16 -0.14 -9.55 8.76
CA GLN A 16 0.49 -9.99 10.02
C GLN A 16 0.13 -9.01 11.15
N PRO A 17 -0.82 -9.35 12.04
CA PRO A 17 -1.21 -8.51 13.17
C PRO A 17 -0.04 -8.20 14.12
N GLU A 18 0.93 -9.10 14.24
CA GLU A 18 2.16 -8.88 15.01
C GLU A 18 3.00 -7.73 14.45
N ASP A 19 3.08 -7.60 13.13
CA ASP A 19 3.81 -6.49 12.50
C ASP A 19 3.06 -5.17 12.67
N VAL A 20 1.73 -5.19 12.64
CA VAL A 20 0.90 -4.02 12.96
C VAL A 20 1.17 -3.54 14.39
N ALA A 21 1.26 -4.47 15.35
CA ALA A 21 1.54 -4.14 16.73
C ALA A 21 2.96 -3.56 16.89
N ARG A 22 3.96 -4.17 16.25
CA ARG A 22 5.35 -3.68 16.26
C ARG A 22 5.49 -2.30 15.62
N PHE A 23 4.87 -2.11 14.45
CA PHE A 23 4.84 -0.83 13.76
C PHE A 23 4.17 0.26 14.60
N ARG A 24 3.05 -0.04 15.29
CA ARG A 24 2.40 0.93 16.19
C ARG A 24 3.24 1.27 17.42
N ALA A 25 4.00 0.32 17.95
CA ALA A 25 4.82 0.51 19.14
C ALA A 25 6.05 1.38 18.83
N ASP A 26 6.74 1.09 17.72
CA ASP A 26 7.91 1.83 17.27
C ASP A 26 8.05 1.72 15.74
N PRO A 27 7.46 2.66 14.97
CA PRO A 27 7.52 2.65 13.52
C PRO A 27 8.96 2.79 13.00
N ASP A 28 9.80 3.59 13.67
CA ASP A 28 11.14 3.90 13.19
C ASP A 28 12.05 2.67 13.31
N THR A 29 12.02 1.99 14.46
CA THR A 29 12.77 0.74 14.67
C THR A 29 12.27 -0.36 13.74
N TYR A 30 10.94 -0.49 13.57
CA TYR A 30 10.36 -1.47 12.66
C TYR A 30 10.80 -1.24 11.21
N LEU A 31 10.71 0.01 10.72
CA LEU A 31 11.08 0.34 9.34
C LEU A 31 12.59 0.21 9.09
N ALA A 32 13.44 0.43 10.10
CA ALA A 32 14.88 0.24 10.00
C ALA A 32 15.30 -1.22 9.76
N GLU A 33 14.44 -2.20 10.04
CA GLU A 33 14.67 -3.61 9.72
C GLU A 33 14.53 -3.91 8.22
N HIS A 34 14.00 -2.97 7.45
CA HIS A 34 13.74 -3.10 6.03
C HIS A 34 14.69 -2.24 5.20
N LYS A 35 15.00 -2.69 3.98
CA LYS A 35 15.88 -1.97 3.04
C LYS A 35 15.12 -0.84 2.34
N LEU A 36 14.57 0.09 3.12
CA LEU A 36 13.81 1.23 2.63
C LEU A 36 14.72 2.44 2.42
N ASP A 37 14.42 3.24 1.40
CA ASP A 37 15.03 4.56 1.26
C ASP A 37 14.33 5.62 2.13
N SER A 38 14.91 6.81 2.22
CA SER A 38 14.37 7.89 3.05
C SER A 38 12.98 8.37 2.63
N SER A 39 12.64 8.28 1.33
CA SER A 39 11.32 8.63 0.82
C SER A 39 10.28 7.58 1.23
N GLU A 40 10.64 6.30 1.12
CA GLU A 40 9.79 5.18 1.53
C GLU A 40 9.55 5.16 3.04
N VAL A 41 10.59 5.40 3.85
CA VAL A 41 10.47 5.53 5.30
C VAL A 41 9.54 6.68 5.66
N GLY A 42 9.72 7.85 5.04
CA GLY A 42 8.87 9.02 5.28
C GLY A 42 7.41 8.73 4.95
N ALA A 43 7.14 8.13 3.80
CA ALA A 43 5.80 7.78 3.36
C ALA A 43 5.14 6.76 4.29
N LEU A 44 5.84 5.68 4.64
CA LEU A 44 5.34 4.63 5.53
C LEU A 44 5.11 5.14 6.95
N ARG A 45 6.04 5.92 7.50
CA ARG A 45 5.93 6.47 8.86
C ARG A 45 4.73 7.39 9.01
N ALA A 46 4.52 8.28 8.04
CA ALA A 46 3.38 9.19 8.04
C ALA A 46 2.06 8.52 7.61
N MET A 47 2.12 7.28 7.10
CA MET A 47 1.04 6.66 6.34
C MET A 47 0.48 7.62 5.28
N ASP A 48 1.38 8.37 4.63
CA ASP A 48 1.04 9.41 3.65
C ASP A 48 0.64 8.76 2.33
N ILE A 49 -0.63 8.41 2.21
CA ILE A 49 -1.21 7.76 1.03
C ILE A 49 -1.00 8.57 -0.25
N GLU A 50 -0.97 9.91 -0.16
CA GLU A 50 -0.73 10.78 -1.31
C GLU A 50 0.74 10.73 -1.73
N GLY A 51 1.66 10.75 -0.76
CA GLY A 51 3.09 10.51 -0.98
C GLY A 51 3.39 9.12 -1.54
N MET A 52 2.66 8.09 -1.10
CA MET A 52 2.79 6.71 -1.61
C MET A 52 2.25 6.56 -3.04
N ALA A 53 1.29 7.39 -3.46
CA ALA A 53 0.69 7.31 -4.80
C ALA A 53 1.68 7.70 -5.93
N ALA A 54 2.77 8.40 -5.60
CA ALA A 54 3.87 8.69 -6.52
C ALA A 54 4.86 7.52 -6.68
N ILE A 55 4.78 6.49 -5.83
CA ILE A 55 5.66 5.34 -5.82
C ILE A 55 4.94 4.18 -6.53
N PRO A 56 5.62 3.40 -7.41
CA PRO A 56 5.01 2.25 -8.09
C PRO A 56 4.80 1.09 -7.11
N VAL A 57 3.76 1.20 -6.29
CA VAL A 57 3.38 0.25 -5.24
C VAL A 57 1.99 -0.30 -5.53
N ASN A 58 1.77 -1.58 -5.26
CA ASN A 58 0.45 -2.17 -5.37
C ASN A 58 -0.56 -1.50 -4.41
N TRP A 59 -1.54 -0.79 -5.00
CA TRP A 59 -2.62 -0.09 -4.31
C TRP A 59 -3.42 -0.96 -3.33
N MET A 60 -3.59 -2.26 -3.61
CA MET A 60 -4.29 -3.18 -2.71
C MET A 60 -3.54 -3.39 -1.39
N LEU A 61 -2.21 -3.47 -1.45
CA LEU A 61 -1.38 -3.66 -0.25
C LEU A 61 -1.42 -2.42 0.63
N MET A 62 -1.35 -1.24 0.01
CA MET A 62 -1.48 0.03 0.72
C MET A 62 -2.83 0.14 1.45
N MET A 63 -3.92 -0.18 0.77
CA MET A 63 -5.26 -0.19 1.38
C MET A 63 -5.39 -1.22 2.51
N GLY A 64 -4.81 -2.41 2.35
CA GLY A 64 -4.80 -3.46 3.37
C GLY A 64 -4.04 -3.03 4.63
N ALA A 65 -2.82 -2.50 4.46
CA ALA A 65 -1.99 -2.00 5.55
C ALA A 65 -2.67 -0.84 6.29
N TYR A 66 -3.26 0.11 5.56
CA TYR A 66 -3.99 1.23 6.15
C TYR A 66 -5.20 0.75 6.98
N GLN A 67 -5.98 -0.20 6.47
CA GLN A 67 -7.11 -0.78 7.21
C GLN A 67 -6.65 -1.55 8.47
N ALA A 68 -5.52 -2.25 8.40
CA ALA A 68 -4.97 -2.95 9.54
C ALA A 68 -4.50 -1.98 10.64
N LEU A 69 -3.90 -0.84 10.24
CA LEU A 69 -3.35 0.17 11.14
C LEU A 69 -4.38 1.14 11.72
N HIS A 70 -5.43 1.51 10.98
CA HIS A 70 -6.44 2.47 11.43
C HIS A 70 -7.80 1.82 11.76
N GLY A 71 -7.93 0.50 11.59
CA GLY A 71 -9.20 -0.19 11.64
C GLY A 71 -10.01 0.04 10.35
N ARG A 72 -10.99 -0.82 10.04
CA ARG A 72 -11.80 -0.69 8.82
C ARG A 72 -12.65 0.58 8.85
N PRO A 73 -12.41 1.59 7.99
CA PRO A 73 -13.51 2.42 7.52
C PRO A 73 -14.28 1.57 6.49
N LYS A 74 -15.61 1.67 6.54
CA LYS A 74 -16.56 0.80 5.86
C LYS A 74 -16.19 0.53 4.38
N GLN A 75 -16.23 -0.76 4.00
CA GLN A 75 -16.03 -1.30 2.64
C GLN A 75 -16.72 -0.58 1.44
N PRO A 76 -17.81 0.21 1.57
CA PRO A 76 -18.44 0.83 0.40
C PRO A 76 -17.58 1.87 -0.34
N GLU A 77 -16.76 2.65 0.37
CA GLU A 77 -15.96 3.73 -0.27
C GLU A 77 -14.78 3.20 -1.07
N TYR A 78 -14.23 2.05 -0.68
CA TYR A 78 -13.13 1.41 -1.40
C TYR A 78 -13.58 0.86 -2.77
N LEU A 79 -14.79 0.28 -2.82
CA LEU A 79 -15.37 -0.24 -4.07
C LEU A 79 -15.72 0.89 -5.06
N GLN A 80 -16.11 2.08 -4.59
CA GLN A 80 -16.34 3.23 -5.47
C GLN A 80 -15.04 3.73 -6.12
N ARG A 81 -13.92 3.78 -5.38
CA ARG A 81 -12.63 4.22 -5.92
C ARG A 81 -12.05 3.24 -6.96
N ILE A 82 -12.23 1.93 -6.78
CA ILE A 82 -11.81 0.92 -7.77
C ILE A 82 -12.58 1.06 -9.09
N ARG A 83 -13.89 1.30 -9.03
CA ARG A 83 -14.73 1.40 -10.24
C ARG A 83 -14.34 2.59 -11.13
N SER A 84 -13.84 3.67 -10.53
CA SER A 84 -13.35 4.85 -11.24
C SER A 84 -11.98 4.64 -11.94
N HIS A 85 -11.12 3.77 -11.38
CA HIS A 85 -9.83 3.44 -12.01
C HIS A 85 -9.94 2.40 -13.13
N ALA A 86 -10.87 1.44 -13.03
CA ALA A 86 -11.09 0.42 -14.05
C ALA A 86 -11.58 0.99 -15.40
N THR A 87 -12.18 2.18 -15.39
CA THR A 87 -12.72 2.84 -16.60
C THR A 87 -11.68 3.65 -17.39
N ARG A 88 -10.43 3.74 -16.92
CA ARG A 88 -9.36 4.53 -17.59
C ARG A 88 -8.31 3.72 -18.34
N ARG A 89 -8.40 2.38 -18.40
CA ARG A 89 -7.58 1.59 -19.34
C ARG A 89 -8.33 1.47 -20.66
N PRO A 90 -7.85 2.05 -21.77
CA PRO A 90 -8.38 1.71 -23.08
C PRO A 90 -8.12 0.21 -23.30
N VAL A 91 -9.18 -0.53 -23.57
CA VAL A 91 -9.10 -1.88 -24.11
C VAL A 91 -8.36 -1.71 -25.44
N SER A 92 -7.09 -2.14 -25.50
CA SER A 92 -6.41 -2.33 -26.78
C SER A 92 -7.21 -3.37 -27.56
N ARG A 93 -8.10 -2.88 -28.41
CA ARG A 93 -8.68 -3.61 -29.51
C ARG A 93 -7.48 -4.12 -30.32
N LYS A 94 -7.19 -5.42 -30.22
CA LYS A 94 -6.39 -6.09 -31.24
C LYS A 94 -7.27 -6.16 -32.47
N GLU A 95 -7.13 -5.17 -33.34
CA GLU A 95 -7.53 -5.28 -34.74
C GLU A 95 -6.62 -6.30 -35.42
N GLU A 96 -7.27 -7.21 -36.14
CA GLU A 96 -6.88 -7.84 -37.40
C GLU A 96 -5.40 -8.22 -37.63
N VAL A 97 -5.15 -9.52 -37.87
CA VAL A 97 -4.92 -10.10 -39.22
C VAL A 97 -5.35 -11.57 -39.20
#